data_AF-A0A2E9W3Q0-F1
#
_entry.id   AF-A0A2E9W3Q0-F1
#
_cell.length_a   1.000
_cell.length_b   1.000
_cell.length_c   1.000
_cell.angle_alpha   90.00
_cell.angle_beta   90.00
_cell.angle_gamma   90.00
#
_symmetry.space_group_name_H-M   'P 1'
#
loop_
_entity.id
_entity.type
_entity.pdbx_description
1 polymer ?
#
loop_
_entity_poly.entity_id
_entity_poly.type
_entity_poly.pdbx_seq_one_letter_code
_entity_poly.pdbx_strand_id
1 'polypeptide(L)'
;MSAVNPSTTSCIRYGNLQRKHSKMPNQEYAFIVEGRPRPKGRPRMTRRGRVYTPKETLEYEATIAEAYDGPMFDSPILMRIAYTPEYQTIEIEEMPDATSKLRFDLDNAIKATLDGLNGIAYPDDKLVYHIEATKL
;
A
#
# COMPACT_ATOMS: atom_id res chain seq x y z
N MET A 1 60.81 -3.27 -50.80
CA MET A 1 59.38 -3.63 -50.92
C MET A 1 58.77 -3.43 -49.55
N SER A 2 58.35 -2.19 -49.26
CA SER A 2 56.95 -1.73 -49.29
C SER A 2 56.33 -1.89 -47.89
N ALA A 3 55.71 -0.91 -47.25
CA ALA A 3 55.49 0.50 -47.53
C ALA A 3 55.13 1.17 -46.18
N VAL A 4 55.41 2.47 -46.09
CA VAL A 4 54.86 3.38 -45.07
C VAL A 4 53.39 3.65 -45.43
N ASN A 5 52.47 3.65 -44.46
CA ASN A 5 51.51 4.76 -44.31
C ASN A 5 50.73 4.77 -42.98
N PRO A 6 50.70 5.92 -42.29
CA PRO A 6 49.79 6.23 -41.19
C PRO A 6 48.49 6.85 -41.72
N SER A 7 47.36 6.58 -41.09
CA SER A 7 46.09 7.27 -41.36
C SER A 7 45.51 7.86 -40.07
N THR A 8 45.92 9.10 -39.83
CA THR A 8 45.09 10.29 -39.62
C THR A 8 43.60 10.17 -39.27
N THR A 9 43.22 11.02 -38.30
CA THR A 9 41.97 11.79 -38.20
C THR A 9 40.72 11.08 -37.66
N SER A 10 40.28 11.48 -36.46
CA SER A 10 39.13 12.39 -36.33
C SER A 10 38.63 12.40 -34.88
N CYS A 11 38.65 13.59 -34.29
CA CYS A 11 37.78 13.99 -33.20
C CYS A 11 36.36 13.42 -33.35
N ILE A 12 35.79 12.84 -32.29
CA ILE A 12 34.47 13.26 -31.83
C ILE A 12 34.47 13.23 -30.29
N ARG A 13 34.42 14.44 -29.70
CA ARG A 13 33.88 14.64 -28.36
C ARG A 13 32.40 14.26 -28.40
N TYR A 14 32.04 13.10 -27.89
CA TYR A 14 30.70 12.87 -27.35
C TYR A 14 30.81 13.20 -25.86
N GLY A 15 30.54 14.43 -25.42
CA GLY A 15 29.22 15.03 -25.55
C GLY A 15 28.48 14.64 -24.28
N ASN A 16 28.39 15.57 -23.34
CA ASN A 16 27.66 15.46 -22.09
C ASN A 16 26.32 14.76 -22.33
N LEU A 17 26.21 13.49 -21.96
CA LEU A 17 24.91 12.85 -21.81
C LEU A 17 24.29 13.49 -20.57
N GLN A 18 23.44 14.48 -20.86
CA GLN A 18 22.43 15.00 -19.96
C GLN A 18 21.91 13.87 -19.08
N ARG A 19 22.13 13.98 -17.76
CA ARG A 19 21.45 13.13 -16.77
C ARG A 19 19.96 13.43 -16.90
N LYS A 20 19.28 12.69 -17.78
CA LYS A 20 17.84 12.52 -17.71
C LYS A 20 17.59 12.00 -16.30
N HIS A 21 16.96 12.82 -15.45
CA HIS A 21 16.31 12.30 -14.26
C HIS A 21 15.23 11.34 -14.76
N SER A 22 15.57 10.07 -14.99
CA SER A 22 14.56 9.04 -14.97
C SER A 22 14.02 9.05 -13.55
N LYS A 23 12.78 9.55 -13.35
CA LYS A 23 12.03 9.17 -12.15
C LYS A 23 12.13 7.65 -12.10
N MET A 24 12.75 7.12 -11.04
CA MET A 24 12.69 5.68 -10.79
C MET A 24 11.19 5.31 -10.78
N PRO A 25 10.80 4.16 -11.34
CA PRO A 25 9.42 3.72 -11.21
C PRO A 25 9.06 3.69 -9.73
N ASN A 26 7.86 4.16 -9.39
CA ASN A 26 7.35 4.08 -8.03
C ASN A 26 7.41 2.61 -7.59
N GLN A 27 7.78 2.36 -6.34
CA GLN A 27 7.85 1.01 -5.84
C GLN A 27 6.44 0.44 -5.68
N GLU A 28 6.23 -0.78 -6.17
CA GLU A 28 4.97 -1.51 -6.07
C GLU A 28 5.22 -2.90 -5.49
N TYR A 29 4.29 -3.40 -4.68
CA TYR A 29 4.35 -4.74 -4.12
C TYR A 29 2.95 -5.32 -3.96
N ALA A 30 2.77 -6.57 -4.37
CA ALA A 30 1.50 -7.28 -4.27
C ALA A 30 1.71 -8.66 -3.64
N PHE A 31 0.81 -9.06 -2.76
CA PHE A 31 0.85 -10.36 -2.10
C PHE A 31 -0.55 -10.88 -1.78
N ILE A 32 -0.62 -12.17 -1.47
CA ILE A 32 -1.85 -12.89 -1.13
C ILE A 32 -1.77 -13.33 0.32
N VAL A 33 -2.85 -13.15 1.07
CA VAL A 33 -3.03 -13.77 2.38
C VAL A 33 -4.00 -14.92 2.22
N GLU A 34 -3.49 -16.13 2.42
CA GLU A 34 -4.29 -17.35 2.33
C GLU A 34 -5.24 -17.50 3.52
N GLY A 35 -6.40 -18.10 3.26
CA GLY A 35 -7.43 -18.34 4.26
C GLY A 35 -8.51 -17.26 4.30
N ARG A 36 -9.67 -17.65 4.83
CA ARG A 36 -10.86 -16.80 4.88
C ARG A 36 -10.58 -15.49 5.63
N PRO A 37 -10.84 -14.32 5.00
CA PRO A 37 -10.69 -13.04 5.66
C PRO A 37 -11.54 -12.88 6.91
N ARG A 38 -10.96 -12.28 7.95
CA ARG A 38 -11.62 -12.09 9.25
C ARG A 38 -11.61 -10.62 9.65
N PRO A 39 -12.77 -10.02 9.96
CA PRO A 39 -12.80 -8.66 10.48
C PRO A 39 -12.13 -8.60 11.86
N LYS A 40 -11.43 -7.49 12.14
CA LYS A 40 -10.82 -7.25 13.45
C LYS A 40 -11.88 -7.22 14.55
N GLY A 41 -11.73 -8.08 15.56
CA GLY A 41 -12.56 -8.04 16.76
C GLY A 41 -12.30 -6.77 17.58
N ARG A 42 -13.34 -6.11 18.09
CA ARG A 42 -13.17 -4.95 18.97
C ARG A 42 -12.53 -5.37 20.30
N PRO A 43 -11.60 -4.56 20.87
CA PRO A 43 -11.03 -4.84 22.18
C PRO A 43 -12.14 -5.08 23.22
N ARG A 44 -11.93 -6.07 24.07
CA ARG A 44 -12.87 -6.48 25.12
C ARG A 44 -12.34 -6.03 26.47
N MET A 45 -13.23 -5.54 27.33
CA MET A 45 -12.89 -5.17 28.70
C MET A 45 -13.30 -6.30 29.64
N THR A 46 -12.35 -6.78 30.43
CA THR A 46 -12.63 -7.75 31.50
C THR A 46 -13.37 -7.07 32.65
N ARG A 47 -13.99 -7.89 33.52
CA ARG A 47 -14.66 -7.42 34.75
C ARG A 47 -13.74 -6.66 35.71
N ARG A 48 -12.40 -6.80 35.55
CA ARG A 48 -11.35 -6.11 36.34
C ARG A 48 -10.73 -4.92 35.61
N GLY A 49 -11.33 -4.47 34.50
CA GLY A 49 -10.88 -3.29 33.75
C GLY A 49 -9.69 -3.51 32.82
N ARG A 50 -9.14 -4.73 32.72
CA ARG A 50 -8.12 -5.03 31.70
C ARG A 50 -8.76 -5.12 30.33
N VAL A 51 -8.23 -4.37 29.36
CA VAL A 51 -8.60 -4.44 27.95
C VAL A 51 -7.71 -5.47 27.26
N TYR A 52 -8.29 -6.35 26.45
CA TYR A 52 -7.54 -7.31 25.66
C TYR A 52 -8.12 -7.44 24.25
N THR A 53 -7.24 -7.73 23.30
CA THR A 53 -7.62 -8.11 21.94
C THR A 53 -7.92 -9.61 21.92
N PRO A 54 -9.02 -10.06 21.30
CA PRO A 54 -9.31 -11.48 21.16
C PRO A 54 -8.17 -12.24 20.48
N LYS A 55 -7.89 -13.47 20.93
CA LYS A 55 -6.80 -14.31 20.39
C LYS A 55 -6.90 -14.49 18.87
N GLU A 56 -8.09 -14.74 18.36
CA GLU A 56 -8.34 -14.92 16.92
C GLU A 56 -7.97 -13.69 16.08
N THR A 57 -8.11 -12.49 16.64
CA THR A 57 -7.68 -11.26 15.96
C THR A 57 -6.17 -11.19 15.88
N LEU A 58 -5.47 -11.53 16.96
CA LEU A 58 -4.00 -11.53 16.99
C LEU A 58 -3.43 -12.60 16.04
N GLU A 59 -4.03 -13.79 16.01
CA GLU A 59 -3.64 -14.87 15.10
C GLU A 59 -3.82 -14.46 13.63
N TYR A 60 -4.94 -13.84 13.28
CA TYR A 60 -5.18 -13.40 11.91
C TYR A 60 -4.24 -12.25 11.49
N GLU A 61 -3.96 -11.31 12.38
CA GLU A 61 -2.97 -10.26 12.15
C GLU A 61 -1.56 -10.83 11.93
N ALA A 62 -1.19 -11.87 12.67
CA ALA A 62 0.07 -12.58 12.46
C ALA A 62 0.13 -13.25 11.09
N THR A 63 -0.94 -13.90 10.63
CA THR A 63 -1.01 -14.50 9.28
C THR A 63 -0.80 -13.45 8.17
N ILE A 64 -1.40 -12.26 8.30
CA ILE A 64 -1.19 -11.17 7.34
C ILE A 64 0.28 -10.73 7.35
N ALA A 65 0.88 -10.58 8.54
CA ALA A 65 2.28 -10.17 8.67
C ALA A 65 3.26 -11.23 8.13
N GLU A 66 3.01 -12.51 8.36
CA GLU A 66 3.81 -13.63 7.85
C GLU A 66 3.75 -13.75 6.33
N ALA A 67 2.63 -13.38 5.71
CA ALA A 67 2.48 -13.39 4.25
C ALA A 67 3.23 -12.24 3.56
N TYR A 68 3.73 -11.25 4.31
CA TYR A 68 4.40 -10.09 3.78
C TYR A 68 5.92 -10.25 3.79
N ASP A 69 6.52 -10.31 2.60
CA ASP A 69 7.98 -10.33 2.38
C ASP A 69 8.42 -9.09 1.56
N GLY A 70 7.63 -8.02 1.65
CA GLY A 70 7.82 -6.80 0.89
C GLY A 70 8.75 -5.79 1.57
N PRO A 71 9.15 -4.74 0.84
CA PRO A 71 9.96 -3.66 1.36
C PRO A 71 9.15 -2.73 2.28
N MET A 72 9.75 -2.24 3.36
CA MET A 72 9.14 -1.17 4.15
C MET A 72 9.00 0.11 3.31
N PHE A 73 7.77 0.62 3.18
CA PHE A 73 7.48 1.88 2.49
C PHE A 73 7.56 3.06 3.47
N ASP A 74 8.38 4.06 3.15
CA ASP A 74 8.60 5.27 3.96
C ASP A 74 7.98 6.54 3.35
N SER A 75 7.30 6.39 2.21
CA SER A 75 6.55 7.41 1.50
C SER A 75 5.04 7.16 1.58
N PRO A 76 4.18 8.15 1.21
CA PRO A 76 2.75 7.90 1.10
C PRO A 76 2.47 6.75 0.12
N ILE A 77 1.53 5.88 0.46
CA ILE A 77 1.16 4.72 -0.36
C ILE A 77 -0.32 4.77 -0.75
N LEU A 78 -0.62 4.17 -1.90
CA LEU A 78 -1.93 3.66 -2.25
C LEU A 78 -1.99 2.18 -1.87
N MET A 79 -3.07 1.77 -1.20
CA MET A 79 -3.30 0.37 -0.87
C MET A 79 -4.63 -0.08 -1.44
N ARG A 80 -4.62 -1.16 -2.24
CA ARG A 80 -5.83 -1.82 -2.75
C ARG A 80 -5.95 -3.18 -2.08
N ILE A 81 -7.13 -3.48 -1.56
CA ILE A 81 -7.41 -4.76 -0.90
C ILE A 81 -8.66 -5.36 -1.53
N ALA A 82 -8.58 -6.61 -1.96
CA ALA A 82 -9.73 -7.38 -2.39
C ALA A 82 -9.91 -8.62 -1.52
N TYR A 83 -11.15 -8.89 -1.13
CA TYR A 83 -11.51 -10.04 -0.30
C TYR A 83 -12.28 -11.06 -1.11
N THR A 84 -11.89 -12.33 -1.00
CA THR A 84 -12.67 -13.48 -1.46
C THR A 84 -13.06 -14.34 -0.25
N PRO A 85 -13.94 -15.34 -0.40
CA PRO A 85 -14.25 -16.24 0.71
C PRO A 85 -13.03 -17.08 1.18
N GLU A 86 -12.04 -17.30 0.32
CA GLU A 86 -10.90 -18.18 0.56
C GLU A 86 -9.57 -17.45 0.80
N TYR A 87 -9.41 -16.21 0.32
CA TYR A 87 -8.16 -15.44 0.42
C TYR A 87 -8.42 -13.93 0.34
N GLN A 88 -7.36 -13.13 0.50
CA GLN A 88 -7.38 -11.70 0.15
C GLN A 88 -6.11 -11.31 -0.61
N THR A 89 -6.23 -10.37 -1.53
CA THR A 89 -5.10 -9.75 -2.22
C THR A 89 -4.85 -8.36 -1.66
N ILE A 90 -3.57 -8.00 -1.50
CA ILE A 90 -3.16 -6.67 -1.07
C ILE A 90 -2.12 -6.18 -2.08
N GLU A 91 -2.39 -5.01 -2.65
CA GLU A 91 -1.48 -4.28 -3.55
C GLU A 91 -1.11 -2.96 -2.90
N ILE A 92 0.18 -2.64 -2.92
CA ILE A 92 0.76 -1.41 -2.37
C ILE A 92 1.54 -0.72 -3.47
N GLU A 93 1.29 0.56 -3.68
CA GLU A 93 1.94 1.41 -4.68
C GLU A 93 2.41 2.71 -4.02
N GLU A 94 3.68 3.09 -4.20
CA GLU A 94 4.18 4.37 -3.72
C GLU A 94 3.58 5.55 -4.45
N MET A 95 3.31 6.60 -3.68
CA MET A 95 2.83 7.90 -4.16
C MET A 95 3.76 9.00 -3.64
N PRO A 96 5.02 9.10 -4.11
CA PRO A 96 6.01 10.03 -3.57
C PRO A 96 5.62 11.51 -3.74
N ASP A 97 4.80 11.82 -4.73
CA ASP A 97 4.29 13.16 -5.00
C ASP A 97 3.00 13.49 -4.22
N ALA A 98 2.42 12.53 -3.47
CA ALA A 98 1.21 12.76 -2.70
C ALA A 98 1.48 13.68 -1.51
N THR A 99 0.75 14.79 -1.46
CA THR A 99 0.82 15.75 -0.35
C THR A 99 -0.59 16.09 0.09
N SER A 100 -0.82 16.12 1.41
CA SER A 100 -2.09 16.59 1.97
C SER A 100 -1.84 17.28 3.31
N LYS A 101 -2.67 18.29 3.61
CA LYS A 101 -2.67 18.96 4.92
C LYS A 101 -3.44 18.16 5.99
N LEU A 102 -4.17 17.11 5.58
CA LEU A 102 -4.99 16.29 6.46
C LEU A 102 -4.13 15.33 7.28
N ARG A 103 -4.27 15.41 8.61
CA ARG A 103 -3.42 14.69 9.58
C ARG A 103 -4.05 13.45 10.20
N PHE A 104 -5.32 13.19 9.95
CA PHE A 104 -6.02 12.02 10.47
C PHE A 104 -5.64 10.74 9.73
N ASP A 105 -5.87 9.58 10.34
CA ASP A 105 -5.72 8.28 9.66
C ASP A 105 -6.91 8.02 8.75
N LEU A 106 -6.64 7.55 7.52
CA LEU A 106 -7.67 7.40 6.49
C LEU A 106 -8.75 6.39 6.90
N ASP A 107 -8.34 5.28 7.53
CA ASP A 107 -9.25 4.24 8.04
C ASP A 107 -10.19 4.78 9.14
N ASN A 108 -9.69 5.63 10.04
CA ASN A 108 -10.48 6.29 11.07
C ASN A 108 -11.53 7.25 10.47
N ALA A 109 -11.17 7.98 9.41
CA ALA A 109 -12.11 8.86 8.71
C ALA A 109 -13.18 8.10 7.92
N ILE A 110 -12.79 7.03 7.22
CA ILE A 110 -13.73 6.12 6.55
C ILE A 110 -14.71 5.55 7.57
N LYS A 111 -14.19 5.06 8.70
CA LYS A 111 -15.00 4.50 9.78
C LYS A 111 -16.04 5.47 10.32
N ALA A 112 -15.62 6.70 10.64
CA ALA A 112 -16.54 7.74 11.12
C ALA A 112 -17.63 8.06 10.09
N THR A 113 -17.30 8.00 8.80
CA THR A 113 -18.25 8.22 7.70
C THR A 113 -19.25 7.07 7.62
N LEU A 114 -18.81 5.81 7.68
CA LEU A 114 -19.70 4.64 7.68
C LEU A 114 -20.63 4.63 8.89
N ASP A 115 -20.07 4.83 10.10
CA ASP A 115 -20.83 4.85 11.35
C ASP A 115 -21.89 5.99 11.33
N GLY A 116 -21.56 7.15 10.76
CA GLY A 116 -22.48 8.29 10.65
C GLY A 116 -23.59 8.12 9.61
N LEU A 117 -23.37 7.28 8.59
CA LEU A 117 -24.37 6.99 7.55
C LEU A 117 -25.23 5.76 7.86
N ASN A 118 -24.81 4.90 8.79
CA ASN A 118 -25.54 3.71 9.16
C ASN A 118 -26.91 4.05 9.77
N GLY A 119 -27.96 3.42 9.24
CA GLY A 119 -29.36 3.72 9.55
C GLY A 119 -29.93 4.96 8.86
N ILE A 120 -29.10 5.76 8.16
CA ILE A 120 -29.51 6.95 7.41
C ILE A 120 -29.50 6.67 5.91
N ALA A 121 -28.34 6.28 5.37
CA ALA A 121 -28.17 5.99 3.95
C ALA A 121 -28.43 4.51 3.61
N TYR A 122 -28.22 3.62 4.58
CA TYR A 122 -28.41 2.17 4.45
C TYR A 122 -28.72 1.57 5.83
N PRO A 123 -29.45 0.45 5.90
CA PRO A 123 -29.82 -0.18 7.17
C PRO A 123 -28.64 -0.85 7.90
N ASP A 124 -27.59 -1.21 7.17
CA ASP A 124 -26.47 -2.00 7.68
C ASP A 124 -25.25 -1.76 6.78
N ASP A 125 -24.06 -1.58 7.37
CA ASP A 125 -22.81 -1.30 6.66
C ASP A 125 -22.32 -2.49 5.81
N LYS A 126 -22.84 -3.70 6.04
CA LYS A 126 -22.60 -4.88 5.17
C LYS A 126 -23.06 -4.68 3.72
N LEU A 127 -23.88 -3.68 3.45
CA LEU A 127 -24.32 -3.34 2.09
C LEU A 127 -23.30 -2.50 1.32
N VAL A 128 -22.22 -2.05 1.97
CA VAL A 128 -21.13 -1.32 1.33
C VAL A 128 -20.12 -2.31 0.76
N TYR A 129 -20.14 -2.49 -0.56
CA TYR A 129 -19.29 -3.46 -1.27
C TYR A 129 -17.95 -2.88 -1.75
N HIS A 130 -17.86 -1.56 -1.89
CA HIS A 130 -16.67 -0.88 -2.38
C HIS A 130 -16.54 0.49 -1.71
N ILE A 131 -15.31 0.84 -1.32
CA ILE A 131 -14.96 2.14 -0.76
C ILE A 131 -13.69 2.60 -1.45
N GLU A 132 -13.72 3.84 -1.93
CA GLU A 132 -12.54 4.57 -2.39
C GLU A 132 -12.44 5.84 -1.56
N ALA A 133 -11.26 6.11 -1.01
CA ALA A 133 -11.01 7.31 -0.21
C ALA A 133 -9.56 7.76 -0.40
N THR A 134 -9.39 9.07 -0.59
CA THR A 134 -8.08 9.68 -0.88
C THR A 134 -7.94 10.98 -0.10
N LYS A 135 -6.75 11.24 0.43
CA LYS A 135 -6.41 12.56 0.98
C LYS A 135 -5.98 13.47 -0.18
N LEU A 136 -6.64 14.63 -0.30
CA LEU A 136 -6.34 15.65 -1.31
C LEU A 136 -5.54 16.83 -0.72
#